data_AF-A0A0K0FAL0-F1
#
_entry.id   AF-A0A0K0FAL0-F1
#
_cell.length_a   1.000
_cell.length_b   1.000
_cell.length_c   1.000
_cell.angle_alpha   90.00
_cell.angle_beta   90.00
_cell.angle_gamma   90.00
#
_symmetry.space_group_name_H-M   'P 1'
#
loop_
_entity.id
_entity.type
_entity.pdbx_description
1 polymer ?
#
loop_
_entity_poly.entity_id
_entity_poly.type
_entity_poly.pdbx_seq_one_letter_code
_entity_poly.pdbx_strand_id
1 'polypeptide(L)'
;MPIHEIVLFWIVIFTIFLHVLIILIVFKKKKHNIYLKGSFFKLQGFKSIIELVMLLQFLFSMRLRKYGFLNFILIDRNWFWIHLPKITTIFHYYMKQEIYLCHIVLAANRFTAIQFPLRYDHFWSMKNLIISMILVILLPLPYVLYLSIDPNIHMNYMTSSTGTIRLSYNNETTTITALMDGISCIFSGILCIFIYIFIIIAAIKIWNEQKFFHTANYNNSQNNETTKIHVKLSFISGILFTTLLLNSICQSLTFYSQYEENDYLTMKLNDISYPIVDCLYCSGPYILLLTTKDLRTEILKSTRKEVKLVSVFKITKSSIL
;
A
#
# COMPACT_ATOMS: atom_id res chain seq x y z
N MET A 1 -10.07 -10.27 -23.08
CA MET A 1 -9.58 -10.26 -21.68
C MET A 1 -10.32 -11.36 -20.92
N PRO A 2 -9.64 -12.23 -20.16
CA PRO A 2 -10.29 -13.26 -19.35
C PRO A 2 -11.27 -12.70 -18.31
N ILE A 3 -12.30 -13.45 -17.92
CA ILE A 3 -13.36 -12.98 -16.99
C ILE A 3 -12.78 -12.53 -15.65
N HIS A 4 -11.87 -13.30 -15.06
CA HIS A 4 -11.25 -12.97 -13.76
C HIS A 4 -10.47 -11.64 -13.82
N GLU A 5 -9.79 -11.37 -14.94
CA GLU A 5 -9.07 -10.11 -15.15
C GLU A 5 -10.04 -8.93 -15.28
N ILE A 6 -11.20 -9.10 -15.92
CA ILE A 6 -12.26 -8.07 -16.01
C ILE A 6 -12.78 -7.73 -14.61
N VAL A 7 -13.03 -8.73 -13.77
CA VAL A 7 -13.47 -8.52 -12.38
C VAL A 7 -12.40 -7.76 -11.60
N LEU A 8 -11.13 -8.17 -11.70
CA LEU A 8 -10.02 -7.47 -11.06
C LEU A 8 -9.85 -6.04 -11.56
N PHE A 9 -10.16 -5.75 -12.83
CA PHE A 9 -10.10 -4.41 -13.40
C PHE A 9 -11.13 -3.48 -12.74
N TRP A 10 -12.37 -3.93 -12.60
CA TRP A 10 -13.41 -3.15 -11.93
C TRP A 10 -13.14 -2.97 -10.44
N ILE A 11 -12.59 -3.99 -9.78
CA ILE A 11 -12.13 -3.89 -8.38
C ILE A 11 -11.08 -2.79 -8.28
N VAL A 12 -10.05 -2.79 -9.12
CA VAL A 12 -8.99 -1.76 -9.13
C VAL A 12 -9.55 -0.34 -9.32
N ILE A 13 -10.49 -0.14 -10.26
CA ILE A 13 -11.14 1.15 -10.46
C ILE A 13 -11.87 1.61 -9.20
N PHE A 14 -12.60 0.71 -8.56
CA PHE A 14 -13.30 1.03 -7.31
C PHE A 14 -12.32 1.34 -6.17
N THR A 15 -11.22 0.59 -6.06
CA THR A 15 -10.15 0.83 -5.09
C THR A 15 -9.53 2.21 -5.26
N ILE A 16 -9.29 2.67 -6.50
CA ILE A 16 -8.80 4.03 -6.79
C ILE A 16 -9.72 5.07 -6.16
N PHE A 17 -11.04 4.94 -6.36
CA PHE A 17 -12.03 5.84 -5.74
C PHE A 17 -11.94 5.81 -4.21
N LEU A 18 -11.78 4.63 -3.60
CA LEU A 18 -11.65 4.51 -2.15
C LEU A 18 -10.37 5.16 -1.61
N HIS A 19 -9.22 5.01 -2.28
CA HIS A 19 -7.99 5.69 -1.87
C HIS A 19 -8.16 7.21 -1.91
N VAL A 20 -8.72 7.76 -3.00
CA VAL A 20 -8.98 9.19 -3.12
C VAL A 20 -9.87 9.68 -1.97
N LEU A 21 -10.93 8.93 -1.65
CA LEU A 21 -11.82 9.26 -0.54
C LEU A 21 -11.10 9.26 0.82
N ILE A 22 -10.25 8.27 1.08
CA ILE A 22 -9.44 8.19 2.31
C ILE A 22 -8.49 9.38 2.41
N ILE A 23 -7.75 9.69 1.34
CA ILE A 23 -6.82 10.81 1.27
C ILE A 23 -7.58 12.12 1.58
N LEU A 24 -8.72 12.36 0.92
CA LEU A 24 -9.54 13.55 1.16
C LEU A 24 -10.00 13.64 2.61
N ILE A 25 -10.45 12.55 3.22
CA ILE A 25 -10.95 12.58 4.60
C ILE A 25 -9.82 12.83 5.59
N VAL A 26 -8.70 12.11 5.46
CA VAL A 26 -7.53 12.22 6.33
C VAL A 26 -6.95 13.64 6.30
N PHE A 27 -6.80 14.23 5.11
CA PHE A 27 -6.13 15.54 4.99
C PHE A 27 -7.08 16.76 5.07
N LYS A 28 -8.33 16.65 4.58
CA LYS A 28 -9.27 17.79 4.48
C LYS A 28 -10.21 17.90 5.69
N LYS A 29 -10.66 16.80 6.30
CA LYS A 29 -11.68 16.84 7.37
C LYS A 29 -11.09 16.91 8.77
N LYS A 30 -10.31 17.96 9.04
CA LYS A 30 -9.67 18.21 10.34
C LYS A 30 -10.62 18.64 11.47
N LYS A 31 -11.88 19.01 11.20
CA LYS A 31 -12.68 19.76 12.21
C LYS A 31 -13.55 18.92 13.16
N HIS A 32 -13.79 17.63 12.93
CA HIS A 32 -14.85 16.92 13.69
C HIS A 32 -14.45 15.64 14.44
N ASN A 33 -13.29 15.02 14.20
CA ASN A 33 -12.90 13.81 14.92
C ASN A 33 -11.41 13.85 15.33
N ILE A 34 -11.15 13.84 16.65
CA ILE A 34 -9.79 13.90 17.23
C ILE A 34 -8.99 12.65 16.85
N TYR A 35 -9.64 11.49 16.73
CA TYR A 35 -8.98 10.22 16.43
C TYR A 35 -8.39 10.17 15.01
N LEU A 36 -9.07 10.76 14.04
CA LEU A 36 -8.58 10.83 12.65
C LEU A 36 -7.41 11.81 12.47
N LYS A 37 -7.10 12.64 13.48
CA LYS A 37 -5.91 13.51 13.46
C LYS A 37 -4.61 12.81 13.85
N GLY A 38 -4.72 11.61 14.43
CA GLY A 38 -3.57 10.84 14.89
C GLY A 38 -2.56 10.58 13.76
N SER A 39 -1.29 10.48 14.11
CA SER A 39 -0.22 10.19 13.15
C SER A 39 -0.42 8.87 12.39
N PHE A 40 -1.11 7.89 12.98
CA PHE A 40 -1.52 6.67 12.28
C PHE A 40 -2.31 6.94 10.99
N PHE A 41 -3.41 7.70 11.09
CA PHE A 41 -4.27 7.98 9.94
C PHE A 41 -3.56 8.86 8.92
N LYS A 42 -2.69 9.77 9.36
CA LYS A 42 -1.85 10.56 8.45
C LYS A 42 -0.87 9.69 7.67
N LEU A 43 -0.15 8.80 8.34
CA LEU A 43 0.72 7.82 7.69
C LEU A 43 -0.08 6.94 6.72
N GLN A 44 -1.27 6.50 7.12
CA GLN A 44 -2.15 5.75 6.24
C GLN A 44 -2.62 6.58 5.02
N GLY A 45 -2.86 7.88 5.19
CA GLY A 45 -3.14 8.80 4.10
C GLY A 45 -1.97 8.93 3.12
N PHE A 46 -0.73 9.05 3.62
CA PHE A 46 0.47 9.05 2.78
C PHE A 46 0.67 7.70 2.07
N LYS A 47 0.53 6.58 2.78
CA LYS A 47 0.57 5.24 2.19
C LYS A 47 -0.48 5.10 1.08
N SER A 48 -1.70 5.61 1.30
CA SER A 48 -2.74 5.61 0.27
C SER A 48 -2.42 6.46 -0.96
N ILE A 49 -1.60 7.51 -0.84
CA ILE A 49 -1.11 8.25 -2.03
C ILE A 49 -0.16 7.35 -2.83
N ILE A 50 0.79 6.70 -2.15
CA ILE A 50 1.76 5.78 -2.77
C ILE A 50 1.04 4.60 -3.44
N GLU A 51 0.10 3.97 -2.73
CA GLU A 51 -0.72 2.88 -3.26
C GLU A 51 -1.58 3.32 -4.45
N LEU A 52 -2.14 4.54 -4.41
CA LEU A 52 -2.90 5.10 -5.53
C LEU A 52 -2.03 5.31 -6.77
N VAL A 53 -0.83 5.84 -6.60
CA VAL A 53 0.13 6.02 -7.70
C VAL A 53 0.55 4.66 -8.26
N MET A 54 0.81 3.67 -7.40
CA MET A 54 1.10 2.29 -7.80
C MET A 54 -0.06 1.67 -8.58
N LEU A 55 -1.30 1.84 -8.12
CA LEU A 55 -2.51 1.35 -8.80
C LEU A 55 -2.65 1.95 -10.20
N LEU A 56 -2.50 3.27 -10.33
CA LEU A 56 -2.56 3.95 -11.63
C LEU A 56 -1.43 3.46 -12.53
N GLN A 57 -0.20 3.42 -12.02
CA GLN A 57 0.97 2.92 -12.73
C GLN A 57 0.73 1.50 -13.26
N PHE A 58 0.24 0.59 -12.43
CA PHE A 58 0.01 -0.80 -12.78
C PHE A 58 -1.12 -0.95 -13.79
N LEU A 59 -2.20 -0.18 -13.63
CA LEU A 59 -3.31 -0.15 -14.56
C LEU A 59 -2.87 0.25 -15.97
N PHE A 60 -2.14 1.37 -16.10
CA PHE A 60 -1.66 1.86 -17.39
C PHE A 60 -0.54 0.99 -17.95
N SER A 61 0.51 0.78 -17.16
CA SER A 61 1.76 0.19 -17.65
C SER A 61 1.67 -1.31 -17.89
N MET A 62 0.92 -2.03 -17.06
CA MET A 62 0.83 -3.49 -17.15
C MET A 62 -0.48 -3.93 -17.79
N ARG A 63 -1.64 -3.55 -17.25
CA ARG A 63 -2.94 -4.09 -17.69
C ARG A 63 -3.41 -3.53 -19.03
N LEU A 64 -3.50 -2.21 -19.17
CA LEU A 64 -3.99 -1.59 -20.42
C LEU A 64 -3.08 -1.93 -21.60
N ARG A 65 -1.77 -1.99 -21.38
CA ARG A 65 -0.80 -2.52 -22.34
C ARG A 65 -1.09 -3.98 -22.71
N LYS A 66 -1.17 -4.90 -21.73
CA LYS A 66 -1.36 -6.35 -21.96
C LYS A 66 -2.58 -6.66 -22.82
N TYR A 67 -3.65 -5.88 -22.68
CA TYR A 67 -4.91 -6.06 -23.44
C TYR A 67 -5.04 -5.18 -24.68
N GLY A 68 -3.96 -4.51 -25.09
CA GLY A 68 -3.93 -3.77 -26.35
C GLY A 68 -4.68 -2.44 -26.35
N PHE A 69 -5.17 -1.98 -25.19
CA PHE A 69 -5.83 -0.67 -25.08
C PHE A 69 -4.89 0.49 -25.38
N LEU A 70 -3.57 0.28 -25.30
CA LEU A 70 -2.54 1.29 -25.59
C LEU A 70 -1.85 1.10 -26.96
N ASN A 71 -2.34 0.21 -27.82
CA ASN A 71 -1.69 -0.09 -29.11
C ASN A 71 -1.57 1.14 -30.03
N PHE A 72 -2.46 2.12 -29.87
CA PHE A 72 -2.40 3.38 -30.63
C PHE A 72 -1.19 4.26 -30.26
N ILE A 73 -0.65 4.10 -29.04
CA ILE A 73 0.55 4.82 -28.57
C ILE A 73 1.79 3.95 -28.75
N LEU A 74 1.64 2.65 -28.51
CA LEU A 74 2.71 1.64 -28.55
C LEU A 74 2.90 1.07 -29.95
N ILE A 75 3.20 1.96 -30.89
CA ILE A 75 3.55 1.60 -32.26
C ILE A 75 5.03 1.17 -32.29
N ASP A 76 5.32 0.04 -32.93
CA ASP A 76 6.68 -0.49 -33.08
C ASP A 76 7.67 0.60 -33.53
N ARG A 77 8.84 0.62 -32.90
CA ARG A 77 9.95 1.56 -33.15
C ARG A 77 9.70 3.03 -32.78
N ASN A 78 8.53 3.38 -32.25
CA ASN A 78 8.31 4.73 -31.70
C ASN A 78 9.07 4.93 -30.38
N TRP A 79 9.27 6.19 -29.97
CA TRP A 79 9.90 6.55 -28.70
C TRP A 79 9.26 5.82 -27.50
N PHE A 80 7.93 5.76 -27.45
CA PHE A 80 7.21 5.02 -26.40
C PHE A 80 7.49 3.52 -26.43
N TRP A 81 7.69 2.91 -27.60
CA TRP A 81 8.04 1.50 -27.69
C TRP A 81 9.42 1.22 -27.09
N ILE A 82 10.37 2.13 -27.32
CA ILE A 82 11.78 1.97 -26.92
C ILE A 82 11.98 2.31 -25.44
N HIS A 83 11.41 3.41 -24.95
CA HIS A 83 11.75 3.95 -23.62
C HIS A 83 10.72 3.65 -22.54
N LEU A 84 9.43 3.50 -22.89
CA LEU A 84 8.38 3.24 -21.89
C LEU A 84 8.56 1.91 -21.13
N PRO A 85 9.04 0.79 -21.72
CA PRO A 85 9.31 -0.43 -20.95
C PRO A 85 10.23 -0.17 -19.77
N LYS A 86 11.37 0.51 -20.02
CA LYS A 86 12.37 0.82 -19.00
C LYS A 86 11.80 1.75 -17.92
N ILE A 87 11.16 2.86 -18.34
CA ILE A 87 10.57 3.83 -17.40
C ILE A 87 9.51 3.16 -16.52
N THR A 88 8.59 2.41 -17.11
CA THR A 88 7.46 1.83 -16.38
C THR A 88 7.88 0.70 -15.45
N THR A 89 8.83 -0.14 -15.86
CA THR A 89 9.36 -1.21 -15.01
C THR A 89 10.17 -0.65 -13.85
N ILE A 90 11.06 0.32 -14.09
CA ILE A 90 11.83 0.96 -13.01
C ILE A 90 10.88 1.65 -12.02
N PHE A 91 9.91 2.40 -12.52
CA PHE A 91 8.92 3.06 -11.67
C PHE A 91 8.05 2.07 -10.89
N HIS A 92 7.70 0.92 -11.48
CA HIS A 92 6.97 -0.14 -10.79
C HIS A 92 7.74 -0.67 -9.58
N TYR A 93 9.01 -1.06 -9.76
CA TYR A 93 9.81 -1.60 -8.66
C TYR A 93 10.15 -0.53 -7.60
N TYR A 94 10.32 0.73 -8.01
CA TYR A 94 10.44 1.86 -7.10
C TYR A 94 9.24 1.96 -6.15
N MET A 95 8.02 2.02 -6.70
CA MET A 95 6.79 2.13 -5.92
C MET A 95 6.57 0.92 -5.00
N LYS A 96 6.95 -0.30 -5.44
CA LYS A 96 6.90 -1.49 -4.58
C LYS A 96 7.79 -1.34 -3.33
N GLN A 97 9.02 -0.86 -3.51
CA GLN A 97 9.94 -0.63 -2.39
C GLN A 97 9.38 0.43 -1.43
N GLU A 98 8.80 1.52 -1.93
CA GLU A 98 8.13 2.52 -1.09
C GLU A 98 7.00 1.89 -0.24
N ILE A 99 6.18 1.02 -0.84
CA ILE A 99 5.12 0.31 -0.11
C ILE A 99 5.70 -0.56 1.00
N TYR A 100 6.79 -1.29 0.74
CA TYR A 100 7.48 -2.11 1.76
C TYR A 100 7.97 -1.26 2.93
N LEU A 101 8.60 -0.12 2.64
CA LEU A 101 9.06 0.83 3.65
C LEU A 101 7.90 1.46 4.44
N CYS A 102 6.77 1.75 3.79
CA CYS A 102 5.56 2.20 4.49
C CYS A 102 5.07 1.20 5.54
N HIS A 103 5.15 -0.11 5.28
CA HIS A 103 4.78 -1.12 6.27
C HIS A 103 5.71 -1.09 7.49
N ILE A 104 7.02 -0.89 7.29
CA ILE A 104 7.99 -0.74 8.39
C ILE A 104 7.69 0.51 9.21
N VAL A 105 7.47 1.66 8.55
CA VAL A 105 7.15 2.93 9.24
C VAL A 105 5.84 2.81 10.03
N LEU A 106 4.82 2.17 9.47
CA LEU A 106 3.57 1.89 10.19
C LEU A 106 3.78 0.97 11.39
N ALA A 107 4.56 -0.11 11.25
CA ALA A 107 4.87 -1.01 12.35
C ALA A 107 5.61 -0.28 13.48
N ALA A 108 6.64 0.52 13.15
CA ALA A 108 7.38 1.34 14.12
C ALA A 108 6.46 2.38 14.81
N ASN A 109 5.54 2.96 14.05
CA ASN A 109 4.53 3.88 14.58
C ASN A 109 3.57 3.20 15.57
N ARG A 110 3.18 1.95 15.32
CA ARG A 110 2.35 1.17 16.26
C ARG A 110 3.13 0.70 17.48
N PHE A 111 4.38 0.29 17.30
CA PHE A 111 5.26 -0.11 18.40
C PHE A 111 5.47 1.02 19.40
N THR A 112 5.86 2.20 18.93
CA THR A 112 6.04 3.37 19.79
C THR A 112 4.74 3.83 20.46
N ALA A 113 3.58 3.64 19.83
CA ALA A 113 2.28 3.95 20.43
C ALA A 113 1.94 3.07 21.64
N ILE A 114 2.33 1.79 21.58
CA ILE A 114 2.05 0.82 22.66
C ILE A 114 3.14 0.87 23.72
N GLN A 115 4.41 0.93 23.33
CA GLN A 115 5.54 0.89 24.25
C GLN A 115 5.77 2.22 24.97
N PHE A 116 5.53 3.36 24.30
CA PHE A 116 5.81 4.70 24.82
C PHE A 116 4.64 5.67 24.62
N PRO A 117 3.44 5.39 25.15
CA PRO A 117 2.24 6.17 24.89
C PRO A 117 2.39 7.65 25.26
N LEU A 118 3.09 7.98 26.35
CA LEU A 118 3.31 9.35 26.80
C LEU A 118 4.23 10.17 25.88
N ARG A 119 5.11 9.51 25.12
CA ARG A 119 6.05 10.16 24.18
C ARG A 119 5.62 10.00 22.72
N TYR A 120 4.54 9.26 22.46
CA TYR A 120 4.08 8.91 21.12
C TYR A 120 3.86 10.14 20.23
N ASP A 121 3.19 11.18 20.75
CA ASP A 121 2.91 12.40 20.00
C ASP A 121 4.17 13.21 19.69
N HIS A 122 5.20 13.10 20.55
CA HIS A 122 6.50 13.72 20.29
C HIS A 122 7.27 12.95 19.20
N PHE A 123 7.34 11.61 19.30
CA PHE A 123 7.97 10.77 18.28
C PHE A 123 7.36 10.99 16.90
N TRP A 124 6.03 11.07 16.81
CA TRP A 124 5.29 11.22 15.56
C TRP A 124 4.70 12.61 15.36
N SER A 125 5.44 13.63 15.80
CA SER A 125 5.17 15.02 15.43
C SER A 125 5.09 15.15 13.89
N MET A 126 4.38 16.17 13.39
CA MET A 126 4.24 16.37 11.95
C MET A 126 5.60 16.48 11.22
N LYS A 127 6.60 17.09 11.87
CA LYS A 127 7.96 17.20 11.33
C LYS A 127 8.57 15.81 11.13
N ASN A 128 8.55 14.98 12.16
CA ASN A 128 9.13 13.63 12.10
C ASN A 128 8.39 12.74 11.12
N LEU A 129 7.06 12.87 11.05
CA LEU A 129 6.24 12.15 10.09
C LEU A 129 6.65 12.51 8.65
N ILE A 130 6.81 13.79 8.33
CA ILE A 130 7.26 14.24 7.00
C ILE A 130 8.66 13.72 6.70
N ILE A 131 9.59 13.77 7.67
CA ILE A 131 10.94 13.21 7.51
C ILE A 131 10.87 11.71 7.20
N SER A 132 10.04 10.95 7.91
CA SER A 132 9.85 9.52 7.62
C SER A 132 9.34 9.28 6.20
N MET A 133 8.42 10.11 5.70
CA MET A 133 7.93 9.98 4.32
C MET A 133 8.98 10.37 3.29
N ILE A 134 9.79 11.40 3.54
CA ILE A 134 10.92 11.75 2.69
C ILE A 134 11.91 10.57 2.62
N LEU A 135 12.21 9.92 3.75
CA LEU A 135 13.08 8.75 3.77
C LEU A 135 12.51 7.57 2.98
N VAL A 136 11.19 7.32 3.08
CA VAL A 136 10.51 6.29 2.28
C VAL A 136 10.70 6.53 0.77
N ILE A 137 10.63 7.79 0.33
CA ILE A 137 10.76 8.19 -1.08
C ILE A 137 12.22 8.15 -1.55
N LEU A 138 13.15 8.60 -0.71
CA LEU A 138 14.57 8.74 -1.09
C LEU A 138 15.33 7.41 -1.05
N LEU A 139 15.01 6.52 -0.11
CA LEU A 139 15.78 5.30 0.11
C LEU A 139 15.81 4.35 -1.11
N PRO A 140 14.72 4.20 -1.90
CA PRO A 140 14.74 3.40 -3.14
C PRO A 140 15.48 4.05 -4.33
N LEU A 141 15.79 5.35 -4.28
CA LEU A 141 16.35 6.07 -5.44
C LEU A 141 17.69 5.55 -5.95
N PRO A 142 18.68 5.17 -5.10
CA PRO A 142 19.95 4.64 -5.59
C PRO A 142 19.77 3.42 -6.50
N TYR A 143 18.83 2.54 -6.18
CA TYR A 143 18.50 1.37 -7.00
C TYR A 143 17.87 1.77 -8.34
N VAL A 144 16.95 2.73 -8.34
CA VAL A 144 16.35 3.30 -9.56
C VAL A 144 17.40 3.92 -10.47
N LEU A 145 18.33 4.68 -9.90
CA LEU A 145 19.42 5.30 -10.64
C LEU A 145 20.33 4.25 -11.27
N TYR A 146 20.66 3.19 -10.51
CA TYR A 146 21.45 2.07 -11.03
C TYR A 146 20.78 1.41 -12.25
N LEU A 147 19.51 1.03 -12.16
CA LEU A 147 18.78 0.45 -13.30
C LEU A 147 18.65 1.41 -14.50
N SER A 148 18.66 2.72 -14.25
CA SER A 148 18.51 3.72 -15.30
C SER A 148 19.81 3.91 -16.09
N ILE A 149 20.95 3.93 -15.40
CA ILE A 149 22.26 4.29 -15.96
C ILE A 149 22.97 3.09 -16.59
N ASP A 150 22.81 1.90 -16.02
CA ASP A 150 23.55 0.72 -16.46
C ASP A 150 23.15 0.31 -17.91
N PRO A 151 24.11 0.29 -18.87
CA PRO A 151 23.85 -0.05 -20.26
C PRO A 151 23.49 -1.52 -20.46
N ASN A 152 23.86 -2.41 -19.53
CA ASN A 152 23.53 -3.83 -19.61
C ASN A 152 22.06 -4.11 -19.26
N ILE A 153 21.33 -3.11 -18.73
CA ILE A 153 19.92 -3.23 -18.39
C ILE A 153 19.05 -3.04 -19.63
N HIS A 154 18.56 -4.15 -20.16
CA HIS A 154 17.69 -4.21 -21.33
C HIS A 154 16.25 -4.57 -20.94
N MET A 155 15.33 -3.65 -21.21
CA MET A 155 13.89 -3.83 -21.02
C MET A 155 13.17 -3.42 -22.31
N ASN A 156 12.55 -4.38 -23.01
CA ASN A 156 11.91 -4.16 -24.30
C ASN A 156 10.46 -4.65 -24.30
N TYR A 157 9.65 -4.08 -25.20
CA TYR A 157 8.37 -4.69 -25.56
C TYR A 157 8.55 -5.78 -26.61
N MET A 158 7.79 -6.86 -26.47
CA MET A 158 7.66 -7.93 -27.45
C MET A 158 6.18 -8.19 -27.70
N THR A 159 5.82 -8.27 -28.98
CA THR A 159 4.46 -8.64 -29.40
C THR A 159 4.36 -10.17 -29.41
N SER A 160 3.43 -10.71 -28.63
CA SER A 160 3.11 -12.14 -28.66
C SER A 160 2.27 -12.51 -29.88
N SER A 161 2.22 -13.80 -30.22
CA SER A 161 1.38 -14.35 -31.30
C SER A 161 -0.11 -14.03 -31.17
N THR A 162 -0.58 -13.71 -29.96
CA THR A 162 -1.97 -13.32 -29.67
C THR A 162 -2.22 -11.82 -29.78
N GLY A 163 -1.24 -11.02 -30.22
CA GLY A 163 -1.32 -9.57 -30.32
C GLY A 163 -1.16 -8.83 -28.99
N THR A 164 -0.83 -9.53 -27.90
CA THR A 164 -0.57 -8.90 -26.59
C THR A 164 0.87 -8.39 -26.50
N ILE A 165 1.07 -7.18 -25.98
CA ILE A 165 2.39 -6.58 -25.76
C ILE A 165 2.92 -6.99 -24.38
N ARG A 166 4.01 -7.76 -24.38
CA ARG A 166 4.69 -8.25 -23.17
C ARG A 166 5.99 -7.51 -22.92
N LEU A 167 6.40 -7.44 -21.65
CA LEU A 167 7.74 -7.02 -21.29
C LEU A 167 8.70 -8.19 -21.48
N SER A 168 9.87 -7.90 -22.02
CA SER A 168 10.97 -8.82 -22.16
C SER A 168 12.22 -8.20 -21.56
N TYR A 169 12.96 -9.02 -20.84
CA TYR A 169 14.16 -8.65 -20.10
C TYR A 169 15.30 -9.56 -20.53
N ASN A 170 16.54 -9.06 -20.51
CA ASN A 170 17.68 -9.97 -20.50
C ASN A 170 17.82 -10.66 -19.13
N ASN A 171 18.63 -11.73 -19.09
CA ASN A 171 18.83 -12.52 -17.87
C ASN A 171 19.33 -11.65 -16.72
N GLU A 172 20.31 -10.77 -16.98
CA GLU A 172 20.88 -9.87 -15.97
C GLU A 172 19.83 -8.93 -15.35
N THR A 173 19.00 -8.27 -16.17
CA THR A 173 17.92 -7.42 -15.65
C THR A 173 16.92 -8.22 -14.83
N THR A 174 16.58 -9.43 -15.29
CA THR A 174 15.65 -10.31 -14.57
C THR A 174 16.20 -10.69 -13.21
N THR A 175 17.48 -11.09 -13.15
CA THR A 175 18.14 -11.48 -11.90
C THR A 175 18.23 -10.30 -10.93
N ILE A 176 18.70 -9.13 -11.39
CA ILE A 176 18.83 -7.94 -10.54
C ILE A 176 17.47 -7.48 -10.00
N THR A 177 16.45 -7.40 -10.87
CA THR A 177 15.13 -6.93 -10.45
C THR A 177 14.44 -7.91 -9.50
N ALA A 178 14.52 -9.22 -9.77
CA ALA A 178 14.01 -10.25 -8.87
C ALA A 178 14.75 -10.25 -7.53
N LEU A 179 16.10 -10.17 -7.56
CA LEU A 179 16.93 -10.14 -6.36
C LEU A 179 16.58 -8.95 -5.47
N MET A 180 16.54 -7.74 -6.03
CA MET A 180 16.26 -6.54 -5.25
C MET A 180 14.84 -6.52 -4.70
N ASP A 181 13.84 -6.88 -5.51
CA ASP A 181 12.44 -6.95 -5.09
C ASP A 181 12.26 -7.99 -3.97
N GLY A 182 12.82 -9.18 -4.17
CA GLY A 182 12.75 -10.26 -3.22
C GLY A 182 13.48 -9.98 -1.90
N ILE A 183 14.74 -9.50 -1.94
CA ILE A 183 15.49 -9.11 -0.73
C ILE A 183 14.74 -8.00 0.02
N SER A 184 14.29 -6.96 -0.68
CA SER A 184 13.59 -5.83 -0.05
C SER A 184 12.29 -6.28 0.63
N CYS A 185 11.52 -7.14 -0.05
CA CYS A 185 10.26 -7.66 0.47
C CYS A 185 10.48 -8.60 1.66
N ILE A 186 11.43 -9.53 1.57
CA ILE A 186 11.75 -10.50 2.63
C ILE A 186 12.31 -9.76 3.85
N PHE A 187 13.27 -8.86 3.67
CA PHE A 187 13.85 -8.06 4.74
C PHE A 187 12.78 -7.22 5.46
N SER A 188 11.92 -6.53 4.70
CA SER A 188 10.83 -5.74 5.27
C SER A 188 9.82 -6.60 6.02
N GLY A 189 9.53 -7.80 5.49
CA GLY A 189 8.69 -8.81 6.13
C GLY A 189 9.26 -9.24 7.48
N ILE A 190 10.53 -9.67 7.52
CA ILE A 190 11.22 -10.11 8.74
C ILE A 190 11.25 -8.99 9.78
N LEU A 191 11.62 -7.77 9.39
CA LEU A 191 11.67 -6.62 10.29
C LEU A 191 10.29 -6.33 10.90
N CYS A 192 9.23 -6.36 10.08
CA CYS A 192 7.86 -6.19 10.56
C CYS A 192 7.44 -7.31 11.52
N ILE A 193 7.78 -8.58 11.24
CA ILE A 193 7.50 -9.71 12.16
C ILE A 193 8.10 -9.42 13.53
N PHE A 194 9.37 -9.04 13.60
CA PHE A 194 10.03 -8.72 14.87
C PHE A 194 9.30 -7.58 15.61
N ILE A 195 8.98 -6.49 14.92
CA ILE A 195 8.26 -5.36 15.51
C ILE A 195 6.87 -5.78 16.03
N TYR A 196 6.12 -6.59 15.27
CA TYR A 196 4.80 -7.05 15.72
C TYR A 196 4.86 -8.04 16.87
N ILE A 197 5.89 -8.89 16.95
CA ILE A 197 6.13 -9.74 18.12
C ILE A 197 6.32 -8.86 19.37
N PHE A 198 7.15 -7.81 19.29
CA PHE A 198 7.32 -6.88 20.41
C PHE A 198 6.03 -6.13 20.77
N ILE A 199 5.23 -5.73 19.77
CA ILE A 199 3.92 -5.13 19.99
C ILE A 199 3.01 -6.08 20.79
N ILE A 200 2.96 -7.37 20.41
CA ILE A 200 2.13 -8.38 21.08
C ILE A 200 2.60 -8.57 22.53
N ILE A 201 3.91 -8.72 22.75
CA ILE A 201 4.47 -8.86 24.10
C ILE A 201 4.12 -7.64 24.97
N ALA A 202 4.30 -6.43 24.44
CA ALA A 202 3.97 -5.19 25.15
C ALA A 202 2.45 -5.08 25.44
N ALA A 203 1.60 -5.47 24.49
CA ALA A 203 0.16 -5.48 24.68
C ALA A 203 -0.29 -6.49 25.76
N ILE A 204 0.31 -7.70 25.78
CA ILE A 204 0.05 -8.71 26.83
C ILE A 204 0.47 -8.19 28.20
N LYS A 205 1.64 -7.54 28.29
CA LYS A 205 2.12 -6.95 29.55
C LYS A 205 1.14 -5.92 30.09
N ILE A 206 0.69 -4.98 29.25
CA ILE A 206 -0.30 -3.96 29.61
C ILE A 206 -1.61 -4.60 30.05
N TRP A 207 -2.07 -5.63 29.35
CA TRP A 207 -3.30 -6.35 29.69
C TRP A 207 -3.22 -7.01 31.08
N ASN A 208 -2.08 -7.63 31.39
CA ASN A 208 -1.87 -8.28 32.68
C ASN A 208 -1.80 -7.26 33.84
N GLU A 209 -1.13 -6.12 33.63
CA GLU A 209 -1.08 -5.03 34.61
C GLU A 209 -2.48 -4.47 34.87
N GLN A 210 -3.29 -4.23 33.82
CA GLN A 210 -4.67 -3.74 33.96
C GLN A 210 -5.58 -4.72 34.71
N LYS A 211 -5.43 -6.03 34.49
CA LYS A 211 -6.20 -7.06 35.20
C LYS A 211 -5.90 -7.05 36.70
N PHE A 212 -4.66 -6.77 37.08
CA PHE A 212 -4.25 -6.69 38.49
C PHE A 212 -4.87 -5.48 39.20
N PHE A 213 -4.93 -4.32 38.53
CA PHE A 213 -5.50 -3.09 39.09
C PHE A 213 -7.04 -3.06 39.15
N HIS A 214 -7.75 -3.85 38.35
CA HIS A 214 -9.21 -3.94 38.44
C HIS A 214 -9.72 -4.54 39.76
N THR A 215 -8.86 -5.22 40.52
CA THR A 215 -9.15 -5.75 41.86
C THR A 215 -8.96 -4.73 42.99
N ALA A 216 -8.36 -3.56 42.72
CA ALA A 216 -8.06 -2.55 43.74
C ALA A 216 -8.40 -1.13 43.23
N ASN A 217 -9.61 -0.64 43.56
CA ASN A 217 -10.07 0.75 43.37
C ASN A 217 -9.74 1.41 42.01
N TYR A 218 -10.59 1.15 41.01
CA TYR A 218 -10.39 1.65 39.65
C TYR A 218 -11.13 2.97 39.38
N ASN A 219 -10.42 4.11 39.47
CA ASN A 219 -10.96 5.45 39.20
C ASN A 219 -10.27 6.19 38.02
N ASN A 220 -9.60 5.49 37.10
CA ASN A 220 -8.92 6.11 35.94
C ASN A 220 -9.46 5.61 34.60
N SER A 221 -10.71 5.93 34.28
CA SER A 221 -11.39 5.51 33.03
C SER A 221 -10.71 6.00 31.73
N GLN A 222 -10.04 7.15 31.77
CA GLN A 222 -9.56 7.84 30.56
C GLN A 222 -8.30 7.23 29.93
N ASN A 223 -7.35 6.71 30.73
CA ASN A 223 -6.13 6.06 30.22
C ASN A 223 -6.40 4.67 29.62
N ASN A 224 -7.48 4.01 30.05
CA ASN A 224 -7.86 2.72 29.50
C ASN A 224 -8.46 2.84 28.10
N GLU A 225 -9.19 3.91 27.80
CA GLU A 225 -9.77 4.11 26.46
C GLU A 225 -8.69 4.39 25.40
N THR A 226 -7.72 5.24 25.69
CA THR A 226 -6.62 5.57 24.76
C THR A 226 -5.78 4.33 24.43
N THR A 227 -5.46 3.53 25.43
CA THR A 227 -4.70 2.28 25.27
C THR A 227 -5.45 1.26 24.42
N LYS A 228 -6.76 1.07 24.66
CA LYS A 228 -7.62 0.19 23.84
C LYS A 228 -7.65 0.63 22.37
N ILE A 229 -7.67 1.93 22.12
CA ILE A 229 -7.62 2.48 20.75
C ILE A 229 -6.28 2.14 20.09
N HIS A 230 -5.15 2.33 20.77
CA HIS A 230 -3.84 1.99 20.23
C HIS A 230 -3.72 0.50 19.90
N VAL A 231 -4.18 -0.39 20.77
CA VAL A 231 -4.20 -1.85 20.51
C VAL A 231 -5.07 -2.17 19.29
N LYS A 232 -6.27 -1.57 19.19
CA LYS A 232 -7.15 -1.77 18.02
C LYS A 232 -6.48 -1.30 16.72
N LEU A 233 -5.84 -0.14 16.72
CA LEU A 233 -5.13 0.37 15.54
C LEU A 233 -3.91 -0.50 15.19
N SER A 234 -3.23 -1.07 16.19
CA SER A 234 -2.14 -2.03 15.97
C SER A 234 -2.64 -3.34 15.37
N PHE A 235 -3.82 -3.81 15.78
CA PHE A 235 -4.47 -4.97 15.15
C PHE A 235 -4.80 -4.70 13.67
N ILE A 236 -5.35 -3.53 13.34
CA ILE A 236 -5.61 -3.11 11.95
C ILE A 236 -4.31 -3.10 11.13
N SER A 237 -3.25 -2.51 11.70
CA SER A 237 -1.93 -2.49 11.07
C SER A 237 -1.37 -3.90 10.86
N GLY A 238 -1.59 -4.81 11.83
CA GLY A 238 -1.22 -6.22 11.73
C GLY A 238 -1.95 -6.95 10.62
N ILE A 239 -3.25 -6.70 10.43
CA ILE A 239 -4.01 -7.23 9.28
C ILE A 239 -3.44 -6.68 7.97
N LEU A 240 -3.14 -5.39 7.89
CA LEU A 240 -2.52 -4.82 6.68
C LEU A 240 -1.17 -5.48 6.37
N PHE A 241 -0.38 -5.76 7.40
CA PHE A 241 0.90 -6.44 7.27
C PHE A 241 0.80 -7.87 6.71
N THR A 242 -0.32 -8.59 6.89
CA THR A 242 -0.45 -9.95 6.32
C THR A 242 -0.33 -9.97 4.79
N THR A 243 -0.71 -8.87 4.12
CA THR A 243 -0.54 -8.76 2.66
C THR A 243 0.92 -8.66 2.24
N LEU A 244 1.75 -7.94 3.01
CA LEU A 244 3.20 -7.93 2.84
C LEU A 244 3.79 -9.31 3.12
N LEU A 245 3.36 -9.96 4.20
CA LEU A 245 3.83 -11.30 4.56
C LEU A 245 3.52 -12.32 3.45
N LEU A 246 2.31 -12.28 2.89
CA LEU A 246 1.93 -13.14 1.77
C LEU A 246 2.80 -12.89 0.54
N ASN A 247 3.10 -11.61 0.24
CA ASN A 247 4.02 -11.27 -0.84
C ASN A 247 5.45 -11.76 -0.56
N SER A 248 5.96 -11.62 0.68
CA SER A 248 7.28 -12.13 1.06
C SER A 248 7.36 -13.65 0.93
N ILE A 249 6.31 -14.39 1.35
CA ILE A 249 6.24 -15.85 1.17
C ILE A 249 6.29 -16.21 -0.31
N CYS A 250 5.51 -15.53 -1.16
CA CYS A 250 5.51 -15.75 -2.60
C CYS A 250 6.89 -15.50 -3.23
N GLN A 251 7.59 -14.44 -2.82
CA GLN A 251 8.95 -14.15 -3.29
C GLN A 251 9.97 -15.20 -2.80
N SER A 252 9.91 -15.62 -1.54
CA SER A 252 10.78 -16.69 -1.03
C SER A 252 10.58 -18.01 -1.77
N LEU A 253 9.32 -18.37 -2.05
CA LEU A 253 9.02 -19.56 -2.85
C LEU A 253 9.52 -19.43 -4.29
N THR A 254 9.48 -18.22 -4.86
CA THR A 254 9.98 -17.96 -6.22
C THR A 254 11.49 -18.15 -6.29
N PHE A 255 12.24 -17.65 -5.31
CA PHE A 255 13.68 -17.92 -5.22
C PHE A 255 14.00 -19.39 -5.02
N TYR A 256 13.25 -20.07 -4.15
CA TYR A 256 13.43 -21.51 -3.95
C TYR A 256 13.18 -22.29 -5.25
N SER A 257 12.11 -21.96 -5.98
CA SER A 257 11.78 -22.57 -7.26
C SER A 257 12.84 -22.33 -8.34
N GLN A 258 13.44 -21.14 -8.36
CA GLN A 258 14.54 -20.81 -9.27
C GLN A 258 15.82 -21.56 -8.92
N TYR A 259 16.11 -21.72 -7.62
CA TYR A 259 17.26 -22.48 -7.14
C TYR A 259 17.17 -23.98 -7.49
N GLU A 260 15.96 -24.55 -7.40
CA GLU A 260 15.68 -25.95 -7.78
C GLU A 260 15.47 -26.15 -9.30
N GLU A 261 15.67 -25.11 -10.12
CA GLU A 261 15.46 -25.13 -11.58
C GLU A 261 14.06 -25.68 -12.00
N ASN A 262 13.05 -25.46 -11.16
CA ASN A 262 11.69 -25.96 -11.40
C ASN A 262 10.87 -24.93 -12.20
N ASP A 263 10.94 -25.01 -13.53
CA ASP A 263 10.23 -24.08 -14.43
C ASP A 263 8.71 -24.09 -14.21
N TYR A 264 8.12 -25.25 -13.96
CA TYR A 264 6.67 -25.37 -13.74
C TYR A 264 6.22 -24.61 -12.49
N LEU A 265 6.92 -24.80 -11.38
CA LEU A 265 6.63 -24.09 -10.13
C LEU A 265 6.89 -22.59 -10.29
N THR A 266 7.95 -22.20 -10.99
CA THR A 266 8.29 -20.79 -11.24
C THR A 266 7.18 -20.09 -12.03
N MET A 267 6.69 -20.72 -13.11
CA MET A 267 5.57 -20.18 -13.89
C MET A 267 4.29 -20.05 -13.06
N LYS A 268 3.96 -21.07 -12.24
CA LYS A 268 2.79 -21.03 -11.36
C LYS A 268 2.90 -19.93 -10.30
N LEU A 269 4.05 -19.76 -9.68
CA LEU A 269 4.29 -18.71 -8.70
C LEU A 269 4.22 -17.32 -9.33
N ASN A 270 4.74 -17.14 -10.56
CA ASN A 270 4.59 -15.90 -11.30
C ASN A 270 3.12 -15.56 -11.56
N ASP A 271 2.29 -16.52 -11.96
CA ASP A 271 0.85 -16.31 -12.16
C ASP A 271 0.13 -15.92 -10.85
N ILE A 272 0.49 -16.56 -9.73
CA ILE A 272 -0.08 -16.28 -8.40
C ILE A 272 0.44 -14.96 -7.81
N SER A 273 1.64 -14.53 -8.20
CA SER A 273 2.25 -13.31 -7.68
C SER A 273 1.44 -12.05 -8.03
N TYR A 274 0.80 -12.02 -9.21
CA TYR A 274 -0.02 -10.90 -9.67
C TYR A 274 -1.18 -10.57 -8.71
N PRO A 275 -2.10 -11.50 -8.37
CA PRO A 275 -3.17 -11.22 -7.43
C PRO A 275 -2.66 -10.94 -6.00
N ILE A 276 -1.53 -11.52 -5.59
CA ILE A 276 -0.91 -11.21 -4.28
C ILE A 276 -0.42 -9.76 -4.23
N VAL A 277 0.25 -9.31 -5.29
CA VAL A 277 0.71 -7.92 -5.44
C VAL A 277 -0.48 -6.97 -5.54
N ASP A 278 -1.55 -7.34 -6.25
CA ASP A 278 -2.80 -6.56 -6.25
C ASP A 278 -3.37 -6.39 -4.84
N CYS A 279 -3.42 -7.47 -4.05
CA CYS A 279 -3.86 -7.41 -2.66
C CYS A 279 -3.01 -6.47 -1.80
N LEU A 280 -1.70 -6.39 -2.05
CA LEU A 280 -0.77 -5.56 -1.28
C LEU A 280 -1.14 -4.07 -1.29
N TYR A 281 -1.49 -3.52 -2.46
CA TYR A 281 -1.89 -2.11 -2.58
C TYR A 281 -3.42 -1.90 -2.64
N CYS A 282 -4.23 -2.93 -2.91
CA CYS A 282 -5.68 -2.78 -2.93
C CYS A 282 -6.35 -2.95 -1.57
N SER A 283 -5.80 -3.77 -0.69
CA SER A 283 -6.50 -4.18 0.54
C SER A 283 -6.66 -3.05 1.57
N GLY A 284 -5.77 -2.05 1.53
CA GLY A 284 -5.70 -0.95 2.49
C GLY A 284 -7.04 -0.28 2.78
N PRO A 285 -7.71 0.28 1.76
CA PRO A 285 -8.99 0.93 1.93
C PRO A 285 -10.08 0.02 2.50
N TYR A 286 -10.17 -1.21 2.02
CA TYR A 286 -11.19 -2.16 2.49
C TYR A 286 -10.99 -2.51 3.96
N ILE A 287 -9.75 -2.81 4.38
CA ILE A 287 -9.43 -3.14 5.76
C ILE A 287 -9.77 -1.96 6.68
N LEU A 288 -9.41 -0.73 6.29
CA LEU A 288 -9.71 0.47 7.09
C LEU A 288 -11.22 0.72 7.21
N LEU A 289 -11.97 0.55 6.13
CA LEU A 289 -13.43 0.70 6.13
C LEU A 289 -14.09 -0.35 7.02
N LEU A 290 -13.70 -1.62 6.91
CA LEU A 290 -14.28 -2.70 7.70
C LEU A 290 -14.01 -2.52 9.20
N THR A 291 -12.81 -2.09 9.56
CA THR A 291 -12.34 -2.06 10.96
C THR A 291 -12.60 -0.72 11.68
N THR A 292 -12.72 0.39 10.94
CA THR A 292 -12.80 1.74 11.52
C THR A 292 -14.20 2.36 11.34
N LYS A 293 -14.99 2.37 12.43
CA LYS A 293 -16.33 2.99 12.45
C LYS A 293 -16.27 4.51 12.25
N ASP A 294 -15.26 5.18 12.79
CA ASP A 294 -15.06 6.63 12.66
C ASP A 294 -14.87 7.05 11.20
N LEU A 295 -14.01 6.33 10.48
CA LEU A 295 -13.76 6.57 9.05
C LEU A 295 -15.05 6.38 8.24
N ARG A 296 -15.77 5.28 8.45
CA ARG A 296 -17.08 5.05 7.79
C ARG A 296 -18.09 6.16 8.08
N THR A 297 -18.14 6.62 9.32
CA THR A 297 -19.07 7.68 9.74
C THR A 297 -18.73 8.99 9.04
N GLU A 298 -17.45 9.34 8.92
CA GLU A 298 -17.01 10.55 8.22
C GLU A 298 -17.18 10.48 6.70
N ILE A 299 -17.07 9.28 6.12
CA ILE A 299 -17.43 9.01 4.72
C ILE A 299 -18.91 9.26 4.49
N LEU A 300 -19.78 8.62 5.30
CA LEU A 300 -21.24 8.77 5.20
C LEU A 300 -21.70 10.21 5.41
N LYS A 301 -21.05 10.94 6.32
CA LYS A 301 -21.29 12.39 6.49
C LYS A 301 -20.84 13.20 5.27
N SER A 302 -19.74 12.80 4.60
CA SER A 302 -19.28 13.48 3.38
C SER A 302 -20.28 13.36 2.26
N THR A 303 -20.69 12.13 1.98
CA THR A 303 -21.63 11.83 0.90
C THR A 303 -22.98 12.50 1.18
N ARG A 304 -23.47 12.50 2.42
CA ARG A 304 -24.71 13.21 2.80
C ARG A 304 -24.62 14.74 2.67
N LYS A 305 -23.48 15.36 3.01
CA LYS A 305 -23.29 16.81 2.85
C LYS A 305 -23.26 17.21 1.38
N GLU A 306 -22.60 16.42 0.53
CA GLU A 306 -22.57 16.66 -0.92
C GLU A 306 -23.95 16.47 -1.55
N VAL A 307 -24.70 15.45 -1.16
CA VAL A 307 -26.10 15.27 -1.61
C VAL A 307 -26.96 16.46 -1.22
N LYS A 308 -26.83 16.99 0.01
CA LYS A 308 -27.54 18.22 0.43
C LYS A 308 -27.12 19.44 -0.38
N LEU A 309 -25.84 19.57 -0.73
CA LEU A 309 -25.35 20.69 -1.55
C LEU A 309 -25.91 20.60 -2.98
N VAL A 310 -25.88 19.41 -3.60
CA VAL A 310 -26.43 19.16 -4.94
C VAL A 310 -27.95 19.35 -4.97
N SER A 311 -28.68 18.97 -3.93
CA SER A 311 -30.12 19.22 -3.84
C SER A 311 -30.43 20.71 -3.71
N VAL A 312 -29.66 21.47 -2.93
CA VAL A 312 -29.82 22.93 -2.82
C VAL A 312 -29.53 23.61 -4.16
N PHE A 313 -28.47 23.22 -4.87
CA PHE A 313 -28.14 23.74 -6.19
C PHE A 313 -29.15 23.35 -7.28
N LYS A 314 -29.82 22.19 -7.17
CA LYS A 314 -30.94 21.83 -8.06
C LYS A 314 -32.18 22.69 -7.79
N ILE A 315 -32.49 22.97 -6.53
CA ILE A 315 -33.64 23.81 -6.15
C ILE A 315 -33.44 25.26 -6.60
N THR A 316 -32.22 25.81 -6.50
CA THR A 316 -31.94 27.17 -7.00
C THR A 316 -31.91 27.28 -8.52
N LYS A 317 -31.58 26.21 -9.26
CA LYS A 317 -31.70 26.21 -10.73
C LYS A 317 -33.15 26.10 -11.22
N SER A 318 -34.04 25.44 -10.47
CA SER A 318 -35.46 25.37 -10.81
C SER A 318 -36.28 26.59 -10.39
N SER A 319 -35.72 27.50 -9.58
CA SER A 319 -36.38 28.73 -9.13
C SER A 319 -35.93 30.00 -9.88
N ILE A 320 -35.23 29.84 -11.02
CA ILE A 320 -34.78 30.94 -11.89
C ILE A 320 -35.47 30.89 -13.28
N LEU A 321 -36.48 30.02 -13.43
CA LEU A 321 -37.47 30.07 -14.50
C LEU A 321 -38.79 30.52 -13.90
#